data_AF-A0A524JZR0-F1
#
_entry.id   AF-A0A524JZR0-F1
#
_cell.length_a   1.000
_cell.length_b   1.000
_cell.length_c   1.000
_cell.angle_alpha   90.00
_cell.angle_beta   90.00
_cell.angle_gamma   90.00
#
_symmetry.space_group_name_H-M   'P 1'
#
loop_
_entity.id
_entity.type
_entity.pdbx_description
1 polymer ?
#
loop_
_entity_poly.entity_id
_entity_poly.type
_entity_poly.pdbx_seq_one_letter_code
_entity_poly.pdbx_strand_id
1 'polypeptide(L)'
;MEKKEEKIEINDLHSHHVYANLISFNVNPEEICLGLGIRDVKDPSRVNIHTYAHLTIPHFLRFADMVNKQVDLLIEKGVIAREPEQ
;
A
#
# COMPACT_ATOMS: atom_id res chain seq x y z
N MET A 1 26.59 16.40 -19.89
CA MET A 1 25.96 16.74 -18.60
C MET A 1 25.29 15.48 -18.08
N GLU A 2 25.91 14.82 -17.10
CA GLU A 2 25.34 13.63 -16.48
C GLU A 2 24.15 14.05 -15.59
N LYS A 3 22.98 13.44 -15.81
CA LYS A 3 21.81 13.62 -14.96
C LYS A 3 22.08 12.90 -13.63
N LYS A 4 22.32 13.66 -12.56
CA LYS A 4 22.34 13.12 -11.20
C LYS A 4 20.93 12.60 -10.88
N GLU A 5 20.80 11.29 -10.72
CA GLU A 5 19.62 10.69 -10.12
C GLU A 5 19.58 11.07 -8.64
N GLU A 6 18.65 11.94 -8.26
CA GLU A 6 18.37 12.24 -6.86
C GLU A 6 17.68 11.01 -6.24
N LYS A 7 18.45 10.17 -5.55
CA LYS A 7 17.90 9.19 -4.61
C LYS A 7 17.31 9.94 -3.42
N ILE A 8 15.99 10.01 -3.36
CA ILE A 8 15.27 10.47 -2.17
C ILE A 8 15.37 9.33 -1.13
N GLU A 9 16.30 9.44 -0.19
CA GLU A 9 16.28 8.63 1.03
C GLU A 9 15.31 9.26 2.03
N ILE A 10 14.13 8.65 2.19
CA ILE A 10 13.19 9.02 3.25
C ILE A 10 13.63 8.28 4.53
N ASN A 11 14.56 8.89 5.27
CA ASN A 11 14.93 8.41 6.61
C ASN A 11 14.01 9.06 7.64
N ASP A 12 12.82 8.50 7.85
CA ASP A 12 11.94 8.92 8.93
C ASP A 12 12.33 8.22 10.25
N LEU A 13 13.06 8.97 11.10
CA LEU A 13 13.44 8.57 12.47
C LEU A 13 12.24 8.35 13.40
N HIS A 14 11.02 8.69 12.97
CA HIS A 14 9.76 8.46 13.69
C HIS A 14 8.90 7.35 13.10
N SER A 15 9.42 6.55 12.17
CA SER A 15 8.77 5.36 11.60
C SER A 15 8.66 4.19 12.60
N HIS A 16 8.19 4.45 13.83
CA HIS A 16 7.93 3.42 14.84
C HIS A 16 6.80 2.46 14.42
N HIS A 17 6.06 2.77 13.35
CA HIS A 17 4.99 1.95 12.83
C HIS A 17 5.10 1.81 11.31
N VAL A 18 6.04 0.99 10.83
CA VAL A 18 6.01 0.50 9.44
C VAL A 18 4.83 -0.46 9.30
N TYR A 19 3.68 0.05 8.89
CA TYR A 19 2.52 -0.78 8.59
C TYR A 19 2.83 -1.61 7.34
N ALA A 20 2.78 -2.93 7.49
CA ALA A 20 3.15 -3.86 6.43
C ALA A 20 1.93 -4.42 5.67
N ASN A 21 0.72 -4.26 6.22
CA ASN A 21 -0.49 -4.85 5.66
C ASN A 21 -1.61 -3.81 5.58
N LEU A 22 -2.25 -3.75 4.42
CA LEU A 22 -3.50 -3.03 4.18
C LEU A 22 -4.61 -4.07 4.02
N ILE A 23 -5.60 -4.05 4.92
CA ILE A 23 -6.70 -5.02 4.94
C ILE A 23 -8.01 -4.28 4.71
N SER A 24 -8.85 -4.75 3.79
CA SER A 24 -10.20 -4.22 3.60
C SER A 24 -11.16 -4.90 4.57
N PHE A 25 -11.90 -4.11 5.36
CA PHE A 25 -12.80 -4.63 6.41
C PHE A 25 -14.27 -4.53 6.03
N ASN A 26 -14.66 -3.41 5.41
CA ASN A 26 -16.05 -3.11 5.13
C ASN A 26 -16.17 -2.21 3.91
N VAL A 27 -17.14 -2.53 3.06
CA VAL A 27 -17.49 -1.76 1.86
C VAL A 27 -18.98 -1.52 1.91
N ASN A 28 -19.37 -0.26 2.00
CA ASN A 28 -20.74 0.16 1.76
C ASN A 28 -20.79 1.04 0.50
N PRO A 29 -21.98 1.43 0.02
CA PRO A 29 -22.09 2.23 -1.20
C PRO A 29 -21.45 3.64 -1.13
N GLU A 30 -21.12 4.13 0.07
CA GLU A 30 -20.59 5.47 0.29
C GLU A 30 -19.08 5.47 0.57
N GLU A 31 -18.60 4.48 1.33
CA GLU A 31 -17.22 4.39 1.75
C GLU A 31 -16.67 2.96 1.86
N ILE A 32 -15.34 2.89 1.80
CA ILE A 32 -14.52 1.72 2.05
C ILE A 32 -13.67 2.00 3.29
N CYS A 33 -13.70 1.06 4.24
CA CYS A 33 -12.84 1.09 5.41
C CYS A 33 -11.68 0.11 5.24
N LEU A 34 -10.46 0.64 5.31
CA LEU A 34 -9.21 -0.10 5.24
C LEU A 34 -8.51 -0.01 6.59
N GLY A 35 -7.93 -1.10 7.09
CA GLY A 35 -7.09 -1.08 8.28
C GLY A 35 -5.63 -1.28 7.89
N LEU A 36 -4.78 -0.46 8.49
CA LEU A 36 -3.32 -0.53 8.39
C LEU A 36 -2.81 -1.25 9.63
N GLY A 37 -2.09 -2.35 9.39
CA GLY A 37 -1.65 -3.23 10.46
C GLY A 37 -0.28 -3.84 10.26
N ILE A 38 0.19 -4.44 11.34
CA ILE A 38 1.45 -5.17 11.42
C ILE A 38 1.11 -6.64 11.69
N ARG A 39 1.68 -7.54 10.88
CA ARG A 39 1.53 -8.98 11.05
C ARG A 39 2.36 -9.45 12.25
N ASP A 40 1.80 -10.31 13.09
CA ASP A 40 2.56 -10.88 14.20
C ASP A 40 3.64 -11.83 13.66
N VAL A 41 4.88 -11.64 14.10
CA VAL A 41 6.03 -12.46 13.68
C VAL A 41 5.90 -13.90 14.20
N LYS A 42 5.28 -14.08 15.36
CA LYS A 42 5.08 -15.40 15.99
C LYS A 42 3.84 -16.12 15.47
N ASP A 43 2.85 -15.36 15.01
CA ASP A 43 1.62 -15.89 14.40
C ASP A 43 1.31 -15.11 13.12
N PRO A 44 1.87 -15.53 11.97
CA PRO A 44 1.67 -14.83 10.71
C PRO A 44 0.21 -14.77 10.27
N SER A 45 -0.68 -15.60 10.82
CA SER A 45 -2.11 -15.54 10.48
C SER A 45 -2.82 -14.32 11.11
N ARG A 46 -2.21 -13.71 12.14
CA ARG A 46 -2.76 -12.56 12.85
C ARG A 46 -2.16 -11.25 12.36
N VAL A 47 -3.04 -10.29 12.10
CA VAL A 47 -2.66 -8.91 11.79
C VAL A 47 -3.28 -7.99 12.83
N ASN A 48 -2.43 -7.25 13.55
CA ASN A 48 -2.85 -6.26 14.52
C ASN A 48 -3.07 -4.93 13.79
N ILE A 49 -4.31 -4.45 13.78
CA ILE A 49 -4.69 -3.19 13.14
C ILE A 49 -4.45 -2.06 14.13
N HIS A 50 -3.73 -1.04 13.68
CA HIS A 50 -3.38 0.11 14.49
C HIS A 50 -4.07 1.39 14.02
N THR A 51 -4.40 1.46 12.73
CA THR A 51 -5.05 2.63 12.12
C THR A 51 -6.13 2.18 11.16
N TYR A 52 -7.25 2.91 11.13
CA TYR A 52 -8.31 2.74 10.14
C TYR A 52 -8.34 3.96 9.21
N ALA A 53 -8.45 3.71 7.92
CA ALA A 53 -8.61 4.70 6.87
C ALA A 53 -9.99 4.53 6.25
N HIS A 54 -10.80 5.57 6.32
CA HIS A 54 -12.12 5.63 5.68
C HIS A 54 -11.99 6.47 4.42
N LEU A 55 -12.32 5.86 3.28
CA LEU A 55 -12.27 6.51 1.97
C LEU A 55 -13.65 6.46 1.34
N THR A 56 -14.19 7.59 0.92
CA THR A 56 -15.39 7.55 0.08
C THR A 56 -15.08 6.86 -1.25
N ILE A 57 -16.08 6.27 -1.91
CA ILE A 57 -15.88 5.51 -3.16
C ILE A 57 -15.04 6.28 -4.20
N PRO A 58 -15.30 7.57 -4.49
CA PRO A 58 -14.46 8.32 -5.43
C PRO A 58 -12.99 8.46 -5.01
N HIS A 59 -12.71 8.58 -3.71
CA HIS A 59 -11.33 8.65 -3.21
C HIS A 59 -10.64 7.29 -3.29
N PHE A 60 -11.35 6.21 -2.98
CA PHE A 60 -10.84 4.86 -3.13
C PHE A 60 -10.48 4.55 -4.59
N LEU A 61 -11.36 4.89 -5.55
CA LEU A 61 -11.09 4.65 -6.97
C LEU A 61 -9.85 5.41 -7.45
N ARG A 62 -9.65 6.66 -7.00
CA ARG A 62 -8.43 7.43 -7.29
C ARG A 62 -7.19 6.80 -6.68
N PHE A 63 -7.29 6.33 -5.44
CA PHE A 63 -6.20 5.61 -4.77
C PHE A 63 -5.83 4.34 -5.54
N ALA A 64 -6.82 3.52 -5.91
CA ALA A 64 -6.60 2.29 -6.66
C ALA A 64 -5.95 2.55 -8.04
N ASP A 65 -6.39 3.57 -8.77
CA ASP A 65 -5.78 3.96 -10.05
C ASP A 65 -4.30 4.35 -9.88
N MET A 66 -3.98 5.11 -8.82
CA MET A 66 -2.60 5.50 -8.54
C MET A 66 -1.73 4.28 -8.16
N VAL A 67 -2.26 3.36 -7.35
CA VAL A 67 -1.55 2.12 -6.99
C VAL A 67 -1.29 1.27 -8.23
N ASN A 68 -2.29 1.10 -9.10
CA ASN A 68 -2.14 0.34 -10.35
C ASN A 68 -1.05 0.93 -11.24
N LYS A 69 -1.02 2.25 -11.42
CA LYS A 69 0.03 2.94 -12.18
C LYS A 69 1.43 2.69 -11.60
N GLN A 70 1.57 2.68 -10.28
CA GLN A 70 2.86 2.37 -9.64
C GLN A 70 3.26 0.91 -9.84
N VAL A 71 2.30 -0.02 -9.75
CA VAL A 71 2.54 -1.44 -10.02
C VAL A 71 2.99 -1.64 -11.47
N ASP A 72 2.30 -1.03 -12.43
CA ASP A 72 2.67 -1.12 -13.85
C ASP A 72 4.09 -0.57 -14.09
N LEU A 73 4.45 0.57 -13.49
CA LEU A 73 5.81 1.12 -13.56
C LEU A 73 6.87 0.15 -12.99
N LEU A 74 6.56 -0.54 -11.89
CA LEU A 74 7.46 -1.52 -11.29
C LEU A 74 7.63 -2.77 -12.17
N ILE A 75 6.57 -3.18 -12.88
CA ILE A 75 6.63 -4.26 -13.87
C ILE A 75 7.48 -3.84 -15.07
N GLU A 76 7.26 -2.64 -15.62
CA GLU A 76 8.05 -2.10 -16.74
C GLU A 76 9.55 -2.03 -16.41
N LYS A 77 9.88 -1.72 -15.14
CA LYS A 77 11.25 -1.70 -14.63
C LYS A 77 11.82 -3.08 -14.30
N GLY A 78 11.03 -4.14 -14.45
CA GLY A 78 11.43 -5.52 -14.14
C GLY A 78 11.64 -5.79 -12.65
N VAL A 79 11.05 -4.98 -11.77
CA VAL A 79 11.17 -5.14 -10.30
C VAL A 79 10.25 -6.25 -9.79
N ILE A 80 9.04 -6.34 -10.35
CA ILE A 80 8.04 -7.36 -10.02
C ILE A 80 7.44 -7.93 -11.32
N ALA A 81 6.95 -9.16 -11.27
CA ALA A 81 6.23 -9.78 -12.38
C ALA A 81 4.72 -9.77 -12.10
N ARG A 82 3.91 -9.61 -13.15
CA ARG A 82 2.45 -9.78 -13.05
C ARG A 82 2.18 -11.29 -12.95
N GLU A 83 1.54 -11.73 -11.85
CA GLU A 83 0.97 -13.08 -11.85
C GLU A 83 -0.19 -13.14 -12.85
N PRO A 84 -0.37 -14.26 -13.57
CA PRO A 84 -1.49 -14.40 -14.49
C PRO A 84 -2.82 -14.28 -13.74
N GLU A 85 -3.78 -13.57 -14.32
CA GLU A 85 -5.14 -13.50 -13.78
C GLU A 85 -5.71 -14.93 -13.66
N GLN A 86 -6.19 -15.28 -12.46
CA GLN A 86 -6.83 -16.57 -12.16
C GLN A 86 -8.28 -16.60 -12.64
#